data_AF-A0A7R9GX69-F1
#
_entry.id   AF-A0A7R9GX69-F1
#
_cell.length_a   1.000
_cell.length_b   1.000
_cell.length_c   1.000
_cell.angle_alpha   90.00
_cell.angle_beta   90.00
_cell.angle_gamma   90.00
#
_symmetry.space_group_name_H-M   'P 1'
#
loop_
_entity.id
_entity.type
_entity.pdbx_description
1 polymer ?
#
loop_
_entity_poly.entity_id
_entity_poly.type
_entity_poly.pdbx_seq_one_letter_code
_entity_poly.pdbx_strand_id
1 'polypeptide(L)'
;MPPKFQFYFLLLYFTIPRGLGDNQELSPSHQVLKENLNSAKIPPCQLCRILTNSFLKQMERTSRGKFEGGDAAWEEERLKSYSTSEVRLIEIQENLCADIKDGINQCHFLAEENEQLLEEWWFNKQMEEPDLFKFLCINTLKHCCPENHYGMECKACPGFPDNVCNKNGKCKEVALRVSHSSLMSSDRMKPGDWAVTINFL
;
A
#
# COMPACT_ATOMS: atom_id res chain seq x y z
N MET A 1 8.73 48.22 -6.13
CA MET A 1 8.33 48.56 -4.74
C MET A 1 7.72 47.31 -4.15
N PRO A 2 8.39 46.68 -3.18
CA PRO A 2 8.42 47.14 -1.78
C PRO A 2 9.82 47.55 -1.29
N PRO A 3 9.92 48.19 -0.10
CA PRO A 3 11.05 49.05 0.25
C PRO A 3 12.18 48.34 1.01
N LYS A 4 13.35 48.96 0.89
CA LYS A 4 14.58 48.73 1.65
C LYS A 4 14.39 49.24 3.09
N PHE A 5 14.77 48.47 4.09
CA PHE A 5 14.98 48.97 5.44
C PHE A 5 16.39 48.61 5.90
N GLN A 6 17.30 49.54 5.67
CA GLN A 6 18.65 49.54 6.22
C GLN A 6 18.62 50.46 7.43
N PHE A 7 18.81 49.95 8.63
CA PHE A 7 19.22 50.76 9.77
C PHE A 7 20.41 50.09 10.45
N TYR A 8 21.57 50.66 10.13
CA TYR A 8 22.74 50.63 10.98
C TYR A 8 22.38 51.14 12.37
N PHE A 9 22.66 50.37 13.42
CA PHE A 9 23.07 50.96 14.68
C PHE A 9 24.28 50.20 15.22
N LEU A 10 25.37 50.94 15.28
CA LEU A 10 26.70 50.57 15.72
C LEU A 10 26.71 50.29 17.23
N LEU A 11 27.46 49.25 17.58
CA LEU A 11 28.38 49.14 18.73
C LEU A 11 27.81 49.40 20.12
N LEU A 12 27.73 48.35 20.93
CA LEU A 12 28.34 48.40 22.27
C LEU A 12 29.00 47.06 22.59
N TYR A 13 30.32 47.11 22.60
CA TYR A 13 31.21 46.12 23.19
C TYR A 13 30.89 45.94 24.68
N PHE A 14 30.62 44.72 25.09
CA PHE A 14 30.99 44.25 26.43
C PHE A 14 31.71 42.91 26.32
N THR A 15 32.88 42.88 26.93
CA THR A 15 33.90 41.83 26.90
C THR A 15 33.70 40.82 28.04
N ILE A 16 33.63 39.51 27.70
CA ILE A 16 34.29 38.33 28.32
C ILE A 16 33.87 37.96 29.79
N PRO A 17 33.56 36.67 30.15
CA PRO A 17 34.48 35.53 29.99
C PRO A 17 33.93 34.16 29.56
N ARG A 18 34.90 33.33 29.12
CA ARG A 18 34.85 31.89 28.85
C ARG A 18 34.27 31.12 30.03
N GLY A 19 33.18 30.40 29.79
CA GLY A 19 32.72 29.29 30.62
C GLY A 19 32.69 28.01 29.79
N LEU A 20 33.36 26.97 30.28
CA LEU A 20 33.30 25.59 29.80
C LEU A 20 31.84 25.11 29.67
N GLY A 21 31.49 24.47 28.55
CA GLY A 21 30.25 23.69 28.49
C GLY A 21 29.66 23.40 27.12
N ASP A 22 30.47 23.06 26.10
CA ASP A 22 29.90 22.45 24.89
C ASP A 22 29.64 20.96 25.16
N ASN A 23 28.47 20.68 25.75
CA ASN A 23 27.80 19.42 25.47
C ASN A 23 27.45 19.45 23.99
N GLN A 24 28.15 18.66 23.19
CA GLN A 24 27.82 18.50 21.79
C GLN A 24 26.40 17.96 21.68
N GLU A 25 25.49 18.86 21.32
CA GLU A 25 24.12 18.60 20.92
C GLU A 25 24.18 17.70 19.68
N LEU A 26 24.04 16.39 19.90
CA LEU A 26 24.02 15.40 18.84
C LEU A 26 22.72 15.59 18.05
N SER A 27 22.85 16.16 16.85
CA SER A 27 21.78 16.50 15.92
C SER A 27 20.68 15.42 15.80
N PRO A 28 19.38 15.80 15.79
CA PRO A 28 18.22 14.90 15.64
C PRO A 28 18.20 14.03 14.37
N SER A 29 19.07 14.31 13.40
CA SER A 29 19.13 13.63 12.10
C SER A 29 19.46 12.13 12.21
N HIS A 30 20.24 11.73 13.22
CA HIS A 30 20.66 10.33 13.36
C HIS A 30 19.58 9.39 13.93
N GLN A 31 18.55 9.93 14.59
CA GLN A 31 17.42 9.13 15.09
C GLN A 31 16.41 8.87 13.96
N VAL A 32 16.23 9.83 13.03
CA VAL A 32 15.35 9.68 11.87
C VAL A 32 15.84 8.61 10.89
N LEU A 33 17.16 8.44 10.74
CA LEU A 33 17.72 7.39 9.87
C LEU A 33 17.62 5.97 10.47
N LYS A 34 17.53 5.86 11.80
CA LYS A 34 17.50 4.57 12.49
C LYS A 34 16.10 3.99 12.67
N GLU A 35 15.07 4.83 12.67
CA GLU A 35 13.67 4.37 12.69
C GLU A 35 13.20 3.84 11.33
N ASN A 36 13.88 4.18 10.24
CA ASN A 36 13.55 3.72 8.88
C ASN A 36 14.05 2.31 8.54
N LEU A 37 14.74 1.62 9.45
CA LEU A 37 15.29 0.28 9.20
C LEU A 37 14.50 -0.86 9.87
N ASN A 38 13.47 -0.55 10.66
CA ASN A 38 12.72 -1.55 11.43
C ASN A 38 11.25 -1.71 11.04
N SER A 39 10.76 -1.01 10.01
CA SER A 39 9.53 -1.42 9.34
C SER A 39 9.89 -2.42 8.25
N ALA A 40 9.60 -3.70 8.46
CA ALA A 40 9.78 -4.70 7.42
C ALA A 40 9.00 -4.26 6.16
N LYS A 41 9.69 -4.07 5.04
CA LYS A 41 9.05 -3.64 3.78
C LYS A 41 8.12 -4.73 3.27
N ILE A 42 6.82 -4.44 3.18
CA ILE A 42 5.83 -5.38 2.63
C ILE A 42 6.07 -5.52 1.12
N PRO A 43 6.06 -6.75 0.56
CA PRO A 43 6.17 -6.95 -0.88
C PRO A 43 5.06 -6.21 -1.67
N PRO A 44 5.35 -5.65 -2.86
CA PRO A 44 4.40 -4.81 -3.61
C PRO A 44 3.03 -5.45 -3.86
N CYS A 45 2.98 -6.72 -4.32
CA CYS A 45 1.69 -7.39 -4.52
C CYS A 45 0.91 -7.55 -3.22
N GLN A 46 1.59 -7.90 -2.13
CA GLN A 46 0.96 -8.07 -0.83
C GLN A 46 0.40 -6.73 -0.34
N LEU A 47 1.14 -5.64 -0.51
CA LEU A 47 0.70 -4.30 -0.15
C LEU A 47 -0.53 -3.85 -0.98
N CYS A 48 -0.50 -4.08 -2.30
CA CYS A 48 -1.64 -3.75 -3.17
C CYS A 48 -2.89 -4.59 -2.82
N ARG A 49 -2.71 -5.87 -2.50
CA ARG A 49 -3.80 -6.74 -2.01
C ARG A 49 -4.39 -6.23 -0.70
N ILE A 50 -3.55 -5.76 0.21
CA ILE A 50 -3.98 -5.16 1.48
C ILE A 50 -4.82 -3.91 1.21
N LEU A 51 -4.35 -3.00 0.34
CA LEU A 51 -5.07 -1.78 -0.04
C LEU A 51 -6.44 -2.10 -0.63
N THR A 52 -6.49 -2.94 -1.68
CA THR A 52 -7.74 -3.29 -2.36
C THR A 52 -8.73 -4.02 -1.47
N ASN A 53 -8.26 -4.94 -0.61
CA ASN A 53 -9.11 -5.56 0.41
C ASN A 53 -9.67 -4.54 1.41
N SER A 54 -8.84 -3.58 1.84
CA SER A 54 -9.31 -2.51 2.72
C SER A 54 -10.37 -1.65 2.05
N PHE A 55 -10.18 -1.31 0.77
CA PHE A 55 -11.13 -0.51 0.00
C PHE A 55 -12.48 -1.23 -0.12
N LEU A 56 -12.48 -2.49 -0.56
CA LEU A 56 -13.70 -3.31 -0.67
C LEU A 56 -14.42 -3.48 0.68
N LYS A 57 -13.65 -3.63 1.77
CA LYS A 57 -14.22 -3.72 3.12
C LYS A 57 -14.91 -2.42 3.52
N GLN A 58 -14.32 -1.27 3.21
CA GLN A 58 -14.95 0.02 3.48
C GLN A 58 -16.16 0.27 2.57
N MET A 59 -16.14 -0.20 1.32
CA MET A 59 -17.33 -0.23 0.46
C MET A 59 -18.47 -1.01 1.15
N GLU A 60 -18.21 -2.18 1.72
CA GLU A 60 -19.24 -2.95 2.44
C GLU A 60 -19.73 -2.22 3.70
N ARG A 61 -18.83 -1.53 4.42
CA ARG A 61 -19.22 -0.79 5.63
C ARG A 61 -20.12 0.40 5.31
N THR A 62 -19.78 1.16 4.27
CA THR A 62 -20.59 2.31 3.83
C THR A 62 -21.82 1.88 3.03
N SER A 63 -21.93 0.62 2.57
CA SER A 63 -23.15 0.14 1.90
C SER A 63 -24.32 -0.08 2.87
N ARG A 64 -24.04 -0.30 4.15
CA ARG A 64 -25.05 -0.53 5.18
C ARG A 64 -25.66 0.80 5.60
N GLY A 65 -26.80 1.13 5.02
CA GLY A 65 -27.64 2.25 5.46
C GLY A 65 -27.92 2.14 6.96
N LYS A 66 -27.86 3.27 7.69
CA LYS A 66 -28.48 3.36 9.01
C LYS A 66 -29.99 3.24 8.80
N PHE A 67 -30.53 2.03 8.89
CA PHE A 67 -31.93 1.74 8.63
C PHE A 67 -32.80 2.26 9.77
N GLU A 68 -33.31 3.49 9.63
CA GLU A 68 -34.23 4.14 10.57
C GLU A 68 -35.71 4.10 10.10
N GLY A 69 -36.06 3.15 9.21
CA GLY A 69 -37.47 2.78 8.94
C GLY A 69 -38.29 3.81 8.16
N GLY A 70 -37.84 4.18 6.96
CA GLY A 70 -38.57 5.05 6.03
C GLY A 70 -39.28 4.31 4.88
N ASP A 71 -39.90 5.09 3.98
CA ASP A 71 -40.63 4.61 2.81
C ASP A 71 -39.67 4.12 1.70
N ALA A 72 -39.81 2.86 1.28
CA ALA A 72 -38.82 2.14 0.47
C ALA A 72 -38.53 2.78 -0.91
N ALA A 73 -39.52 3.45 -1.51
CA ALA A 73 -39.35 4.07 -2.83
C ALA A 73 -38.48 5.33 -2.78
N TRP A 74 -38.62 6.15 -1.74
CA TRP A 74 -37.78 7.32 -1.52
C TRP A 74 -36.35 6.91 -1.13
N GLU A 75 -36.21 5.81 -0.38
CA GLU A 75 -34.91 5.25 -0.03
C GLU A 75 -34.18 4.72 -1.27
N GLU A 76 -34.82 4.00 -2.19
CA GLU A 76 -34.13 3.41 -3.35
C GLU A 76 -33.51 4.46 -4.28
N GLU A 77 -34.20 5.57 -4.55
CA GLU A 77 -33.68 6.65 -5.41
C GLU A 77 -32.49 7.37 -4.76
N ARG A 78 -32.57 7.65 -3.46
CA ARG A 78 -31.45 8.27 -2.72
C ARG A 78 -30.29 7.32 -2.51
N LEU A 79 -30.55 6.02 -2.30
CA LEU A 79 -29.52 5.01 -2.15
C LEU A 79 -28.71 4.83 -3.43
N LYS A 80 -29.36 4.86 -4.62
CA LYS A 80 -28.65 4.90 -5.89
C LYS A 80 -27.70 6.11 -5.96
N SER A 81 -28.18 7.30 -5.58
CA SER A 81 -27.36 8.52 -5.60
C SER A 81 -26.15 8.46 -4.66
N TYR A 82 -26.29 7.86 -3.47
CA TYR A 82 -25.17 7.71 -2.52
C TYR A 82 -24.21 6.60 -2.92
N SER A 83 -24.73 5.49 -3.48
CA SER A 83 -23.95 4.27 -3.76
C SER A 83 -22.73 4.49 -4.65
N THR A 84 -22.76 5.45 -5.57
CA THR A 84 -21.61 5.80 -6.42
C THR A 84 -21.20 7.26 -6.26
N SER A 85 -21.60 7.92 -5.18
CA SER A 85 -21.28 9.32 -4.94
C SER A 85 -19.81 9.53 -4.56
N GLU A 86 -19.30 10.72 -4.85
CA GLU A 86 -18.01 11.21 -4.35
C GLU A 86 -17.97 11.27 -2.81
N VAL A 87 -19.07 11.66 -2.18
CA VAL A 87 -19.17 11.68 -0.71
C VAL A 87 -18.91 10.30 -0.11
N ARG A 88 -19.50 9.25 -0.68
CA ARG A 88 -19.25 7.86 -0.24
C ARG A 88 -17.80 7.44 -0.48
N LEU A 89 -17.19 7.87 -1.60
CA LEU A 89 -15.80 7.58 -1.89
C LEU A 89 -14.85 8.22 -0.85
N ILE A 90 -15.11 9.47 -0.45
CA ILE A 90 -14.34 10.15 0.60
C ILE A 90 -14.43 9.37 1.92
N GLU A 91 -15.64 8.96 2.34
CA GLU A 91 -15.83 8.13 3.55
C GLU A 91 -15.04 6.80 3.49
N ILE A 92 -14.97 6.19 2.31
CA ILE A 92 -14.18 4.98 2.07
C ILE A 92 -12.69 5.27 2.24
N GLN A 93 -12.19 6.32 1.59
CA GLN A 93 -10.78 6.72 1.57
C GLN A 93 -10.26 7.12 2.97
N GLU A 94 -11.07 7.86 3.74
CA GLU A 94 -10.74 8.25 5.12
C GLU A 94 -10.52 7.05 6.05
N ASN A 95 -11.21 5.93 5.78
CA ASN A 95 -11.15 4.72 6.60
C ASN A 95 -10.29 3.62 5.98
N LEU A 96 -9.56 3.89 4.90
CA LEU A 96 -8.62 2.93 4.33
C LEU A 96 -7.55 2.56 5.35
N CYS A 97 -7.08 1.31 5.24
CA CYS A 97 -5.98 0.76 6.01
C CYS A 97 -6.18 0.66 7.54
N ALA A 98 -7.32 1.11 8.07
CA ALA A 98 -7.57 1.23 9.51
C ALA A 98 -7.54 -0.09 10.29
N ASP A 99 -7.82 -1.23 9.65
CA ASP A 99 -7.82 -2.55 10.32
C ASP A 99 -6.47 -3.29 10.24
N ILE A 100 -5.45 -2.66 9.66
CA ILE A 100 -4.15 -3.29 9.42
C ILE A 100 -3.21 -3.01 10.60
N LYS A 101 -2.59 -4.05 11.14
CA LYS A 101 -1.61 -3.92 12.24
C LYS A 101 -0.20 -3.58 11.75
N ASP A 102 0.25 -4.23 10.69
CA ASP A 102 1.60 -4.09 10.15
C ASP A 102 1.58 -3.38 8.79
N GLY A 103 2.41 -2.35 8.63
CA GLY A 103 2.53 -1.63 7.35
C GLY A 103 1.39 -0.66 7.03
N ILE A 104 0.68 -0.16 8.04
CA ILE A 104 -0.35 0.88 7.90
C ILE A 104 0.15 2.09 7.08
N ASN A 105 1.35 2.60 7.40
CA ASN A 105 1.96 3.72 6.67
C ASN A 105 2.24 3.39 5.19
N GLN A 106 2.68 2.16 4.91
CA GLN A 106 2.93 1.72 3.52
C GLN A 106 1.61 1.61 2.75
N CYS A 107 0.53 1.21 3.42
CA CYS A 107 -0.81 1.11 2.83
C CYS A 107 -1.38 2.51 2.52
N HIS A 108 -1.29 3.46 3.46
CA HIS A 108 -1.72 4.84 3.22
C HIS A 108 -0.91 5.50 2.10
N PHE A 109 0.42 5.34 2.12
CA PHE A 109 1.27 5.86 1.06
C PHE A 109 0.88 5.30 -0.32
N LEU A 110 0.64 3.98 -0.43
CA LEU A 110 0.18 3.38 -1.68
C LEU A 110 -1.21 3.89 -2.09
N ALA A 111 -2.11 4.16 -1.13
CA ALA A 111 -3.42 4.73 -1.42
C ALA A 111 -3.31 6.16 -1.97
N GLU A 112 -2.49 7.00 -1.34
CA GLU A 112 -2.23 8.38 -1.74
C GLU A 112 -1.59 8.46 -3.13
N GLU A 113 -0.57 7.64 -3.41
CA GLU A 113 0.08 7.60 -4.73
C GLU A 113 -0.87 7.18 -5.86
N ASN A 114 -1.94 6.45 -5.54
CA ASN A 114 -2.86 5.85 -6.51
C ASN A 114 -4.30 6.35 -6.37
N GLU A 115 -4.51 7.50 -5.73
CA GLU A 115 -5.83 8.11 -5.50
C GLU A 115 -6.61 8.27 -6.81
N GLN A 116 -5.98 8.82 -7.85
CA GLN A 116 -6.59 9.01 -9.17
C GLN A 116 -7.04 7.71 -9.83
N LEU A 117 -6.32 6.61 -9.60
CA LEU A 117 -6.68 5.29 -10.14
C LEU A 117 -7.87 4.69 -9.38
N LEU A 118 -7.94 4.91 -8.07
CA LEU A 118 -9.07 4.49 -7.25
C LEU A 118 -10.34 5.27 -7.63
N GLU A 119 -10.23 6.57 -7.87
CA GLU A 119 -11.32 7.42 -8.37
C GLU A 119 -11.79 6.99 -9.76
N GLU A 120 -10.86 6.80 -10.71
CA GLU A 120 -11.18 6.33 -12.06
C GLU A 120 -11.93 4.99 -12.00
N TRP A 121 -11.46 4.07 -11.15
CA TRP A 121 -12.14 2.80 -10.98
C TRP A 121 -13.56 2.98 -10.43
N TRP A 122 -13.69 3.80 -9.38
CA TRP A 122 -14.95 4.08 -8.70
C TRP A 122 -15.99 4.70 -9.63
N PHE A 123 -15.63 5.72 -10.41
CA PHE A 123 -16.60 6.43 -11.24
C PHE A 123 -16.83 5.78 -12.59
N ASN A 124 -15.82 5.13 -13.18
CA ASN A 124 -15.84 4.78 -14.60
C ASN A 124 -15.67 3.27 -14.87
N LYS A 125 -15.15 2.47 -13.94
CA LYS A 125 -14.79 1.06 -14.24
C LYS A 125 -15.60 -0.01 -13.53
N GLN A 126 -16.43 0.32 -12.54
CA GLN A 126 -17.18 -0.69 -11.79
C GLN A 126 -18.05 -1.62 -12.67
N MET A 127 -18.56 -1.14 -13.82
CA MET A 127 -19.36 -1.97 -14.74
C MET A 127 -18.51 -2.84 -15.67
N GLU A 128 -17.37 -2.35 -16.14
CA GLU A 128 -16.50 -3.03 -17.12
C GLU A 128 -15.52 -3.99 -16.44
N GLU A 129 -14.97 -3.55 -15.30
CA GLU A 129 -13.96 -4.27 -14.52
C GLU A 129 -14.27 -4.17 -13.01
N PRO A 130 -15.30 -4.90 -12.54
CA PRO A 130 -15.76 -4.84 -11.13
C PRO A 130 -14.74 -5.37 -10.12
N ASP A 131 -13.71 -6.07 -10.56
CA ASP A 131 -12.65 -6.57 -9.69
C ASP A 131 -11.55 -5.51 -9.54
N LEU A 132 -11.63 -4.72 -8.45
CA LEU A 132 -10.64 -3.69 -8.13
C LEU A 132 -9.21 -4.26 -8.01
N PHE A 133 -9.05 -5.48 -7.49
CA PHE A 133 -7.73 -6.09 -7.38
C PHE A 133 -7.13 -6.38 -8.76
N LYS A 134 -7.95 -6.89 -9.68
CA LYS A 134 -7.53 -7.12 -11.06
C LYS A 134 -7.20 -5.80 -11.78
N PHE A 135 -8.07 -4.80 -11.70
CA PHE A 135 -7.86 -3.49 -12.29
C PHE A 135 -6.58 -2.84 -11.77
N LEU A 136 -6.46 -2.69 -10.45
CA LEU A 136 -5.38 -1.93 -9.83
C LEU A 136 -4.08 -2.74 -9.76
N CYS A 137 -4.11 -3.92 -9.15
CA CYS A 137 -2.89 -4.64 -8.78
C CYS A 137 -2.27 -5.44 -9.92
N ILE A 138 -3.09 -5.96 -10.85
CA ILE A 138 -2.61 -6.78 -11.98
C ILE A 138 -2.44 -5.93 -13.23
N ASN A 139 -3.51 -5.27 -13.67
CA ASN A 139 -3.53 -4.61 -14.99
C ASN A 139 -2.81 -3.26 -14.98
N THR A 140 -3.03 -2.45 -13.94
CA THR A 140 -2.52 -1.08 -13.87
C THR A 140 -1.11 -1.03 -13.26
N LEU A 141 -0.96 -1.46 -12.01
CA LEU A 141 0.31 -1.37 -11.27
C LEU A 141 1.27 -2.53 -11.57
N LYS A 142 0.75 -3.64 -12.11
CA LYS A 142 1.53 -4.87 -12.40
C LYS A 142 2.35 -5.35 -11.21
N HIS A 143 1.82 -5.12 -10.01
CA HIS A 143 2.43 -5.58 -8.76
C HIS A 143 2.18 -7.07 -8.55
N CYS A 144 1.02 -7.57 -9.01
CA CYS A 144 0.57 -8.94 -8.89
C CYS A 144 0.42 -9.61 -10.27
N CYS A 145 0.34 -10.93 -10.25
CA CYS A 145 0.11 -11.76 -11.42
C CYS A 145 -1.33 -12.30 -11.48
N PRO A 146 -1.82 -12.64 -12.69
CA PRO A 146 -3.04 -13.42 -12.81
C PRO A 146 -2.88 -14.80 -12.18
N GLU A 147 -4.01 -15.46 -11.89
CA GLU A 147 -3.99 -16.79 -11.28
C GLU A 147 -3.10 -17.77 -12.06
N ASN A 148 -2.41 -18.65 -11.33
CA ASN A 148 -1.50 -19.64 -11.90
C ASN A 148 -0.36 -19.06 -12.74
N HIS A 149 0.08 -17.84 -12.40
CA HIS A 149 1.31 -17.24 -12.92
C HIS A 149 2.20 -16.73 -11.78
N TYR A 150 3.50 -16.59 -12.03
CA TYR A 150 4.47 -16.31 -10.99
C TYR A 150 5.71 -15.53 -11.49
N GLY A 151 6.37 -14.83 -10.56
CA GLY A 151 7.57 -14.03 -10.84
C GLY A 151 7.27 -12.67 -11.47
N MET A 152 8.32 -11.89 -11.73
CA MET A 152 8.20 -10.51 -12.24
C MET A 152 7.54 -10.42 -13.62
N GLU A 153 7.75 -11.43 -14.45
CA GLU A 153 7.19 -11.52 -15.81
C GLU A 153 5.87 -12.31 -15.85
N CYS A 154 5.30 -12.66 -14.69
CA CYS A 154 4.10 -13.49 -14.56
C CYS A 154 4.13 -14.71 -15.49
N LYS A 155 5.15 -15.57 -15.33
CA LYS A 155 5.29 -16.81 -16.11
C LYS A 155 4.24 -17.82 -15.68
N ALA A 156 3.69 -18.57 -16.63
CA ALA A 156 2.72 -19.63 -16.34
C ALA A 156 3.33 -20.69 -15.43
N CYS A 157 2.57 -21.13 -14.42
CA CYS A 157 3.02 -22.15 -13.49
C CYS A 157 3.24 -23.49 -14.20
N PRO A 158 4.19 -24.32 -13.71
CA PRO A 158 4.40 -25.64 -14.27
C PRO A 158 3.09 -26.46 -14.29
N GLY A 159 2.76 -26.99 -15.46
CA GLY A 159 1.56 -27.80 -15.69
C GLY A 159 0.28 -27.00 -15.99
N PHE A 160 0.32 -25.67 -16.11
CA PHE A 160 -0.82 -24.88 -16.57
C PHE A 160 -1.19 -25.24 -18.04
N PRO A 161 -2.48 -25.42 -18.40
CA PRO A 161 -3.67 -25.13 -17.59
C PRO A 161 -4.16 -26.30 -16.68
N ASP A 162 -3.95 -27.56 -17.03
CA ASP A 162 -4.70 -28.67 -16.42
C ASP A 162 -4.05 -29.34 -15.21
N ASN A 163 -2.72 -29.29 -15.11
CA ASN A 163 -1.92 -29.99 -14.12
C ASN A 163 -1.03 -29.02 -13.32
N VAL A 164 -1.56 -27.83 -13.03
CA VAL A 164 -0.84 -26.81 -12.23
C VAL A 164 -0.31 -27.44 -10.95
N CYS A 165 1.02 -27.37 -10.77
CA CYS A 165 1.70 -27.97 -9.62
C CYS A 165 1.36 -29.45 -9.38
N ASN A 166 1.08 -30.21 -10.45
CA ASN A 166 0.63 -31.61 -10.41
C ASN A 166 -0.57 -31.86 -9.48
N LYS A 167 -1.46 -30.87 -9.32
CA LYS A 167 -2.61 -30.89 -8.38
C LYS A 167 -2.24 -31.05 -6.91
N ASN A 168 -0.97 -30.87 -6.55
CA ASN A 168 -0.44 -31.08 -5.19
C ASN A 168 -0.07 -29.77 -4.47
N GLY A 169 -0.45 -28.60 -5.00
CA GLY A 169 -0.14 -27.32 -4.38
C GLY A 169 -0.86 -26.15 -5.04
N LYS A 170 -0.75 -24.98 -4.41
CA LYS A 170 -1.18 -23.71 -5.00
C LYS A 170 0.05 -23.00 -5.56
N CYS A 171 0.00 -22.61 -6.81
CA CYS A 171 1.03 -21.74 -7.35
C CYS A 171 0.88 -20.36 -6.71
N LYS A 172 1.89 -19.95 -5.94
CA LYS A 172 1.91 -18.67 -5.24
C LYS A 172 3.02 -17.79 -5.79
N GLU A 173 2.77 -16.50 -5.78
CA GLU A 173 3.78 -15.50 -6.08
C GLU A 173 4.90 -15.54 -5.03
N VAL A 174 6.15 -15.48 -5.47
CA VAL A 174 7.31 -15.42 -4.58
C VAL A 174 7.51 -13.98 -4.16
N ALA A 175 7.46 -13.71 -2.85
CA ALA A 175 7.91 -12.44 -2.30
C ALA A 175 9.43 -12.31 -2.52
N LEU A 176 9.85 -11.44 -3.44
CA LEU A 176 11.26 -11.08 -3.58
C LEU A 176 11.67 -10.30 -2.33
N ARG A 177 12.25 -10.99 -1.33
CA ARG A 177 12.91 -10.33 -0.21
C ARG A 177 14.15 -9.63 -0.73
N VAL A 178 14.12 -8.30 -0.80
CA VAL A 178 15.34 -7.50 -0.93
C VAL A 178 15.97 -7.39 0.45
N SER A 179 16.80 -8.37 0.81
CA SER A 179 17.73 -8.24 1.94
C SER A 179 19.15 -8.51 1.47
N HIS A 180 19.95 -7.46 1.36
CA HIS A 180 21.40 -7.59 1.34
C HIS A 180 21.86 -8.06 2.72
N SER A 181 22.24 -9.34 2.79
CA SER A 181 22.98 -10.05 3.85
C SER A 181 22.23 -11.29 4.36
N SER A 182 22.43 -12.41 3.67
CA SER A 182 22.85 -13.70 4.25
C SER A 182 22.53 -14.83 3.27
N LEU A 183 23.59 -15.40 2.69
CA LEU A 183 23.59 -16.74 2.12
C LEU A 183 23.50 -17.76 3.26
N MET A 184 22.62 -18.75 3.12
CA MET A 184 22.70 -20.17 3.54
C MET A 184 21.29 -20.75 3.30
N SER A 185 20.97 -21.27 2.12
CA SER A 185 21.35 -22.56 1.51
C SER A 185 20.31 -23.67 1.75
N SER A 186 19.56 -24.00 0.70
CA SER A 186 19.39 -25.39 0.29
C SER A 186 20.00 -25.51 -1.10
N ASP A 187 21.30 -25.79 -1.13
CA ASP A 187 22.11 -25.93 -2.32
C ASP A 187 21.73 -27.22 -3.06
N ARG A 188 20.75 -27.12 -3.97
CA ARG A 188 20.74 -27.73 -5.32
C ARG A 188 19.45 -27.36 -6.07
N MET A 189 19.25 -26.09 -6.37
CA MET A 189 18.23 -25.71 -7.34
C MET A 189 18.85 -25.83 -8.75
N LYS A 190 18.53 -26.90 -9.47
CA LYS A 190 18.80 -26.95 -10.92
C LYS A 190 17.95 -25.85 -11.59
N PRO A 191 18.40 -25.29 -12.73
CA PRO A 191 17.59 -24.34 -13.48
C PRO A 191 16.28 -25.05 -13.91
N GLY A 192 15.18 -24.77 -13.21
CA GLY A 192 13.88 -25.41 -13.43
C GLY A 192 12.95 -25.54 -12.21
N ASP A 193 13.46 -25.57 -10.97
CA ASP A 193 12.65 -25.98 -9.81
C ASP A 193 12.41 -24.87 -8.78
N TRP A 194 11.47 -23.95 -8.98
CA TRP A 194 11.10 -23.01 -7.89
C TRP A 194 9.61 -22.69 -7.74
N ALA A 195 8.71 -23.56 -8.19
CA ALA A 195 7.27 -23.26 -8.16
C ALA A 195 6.41 -24.15 -7.26
N VAL A 196 6.97 -25.13 -6.52
CA VAL A 196 6.13 -26.08 -5.77
C VAL A 196 6.68 -26.35 -4.37
N THR A 197 6.00 -25.82 -3.34
CA THR A 197 6.10 -26.38 -1.99
C THR A 197 5.24 -27.63 -1.96
N ILE A 198 5.86 -28.80 -2.17
CA ILE A 198 5.21 -30.10 -1.96
C ILE A 198 5.22 -30.36 -0.45
N ASN A 199 4.04 -30.42 0.17
CA ASN A 199 3.91 -31.04 1.49
C ASN A 199 3.97 -32.55 1.30
N PHE A 200 5.08 -33.17 1.71
CA PHE A 200 5.12 -34.62 1.94
C PHE A 200 4.48 -34.88 3.32
N LEU A 201 3.42 -35.70 3.34
CA LEU A 201 3.02 -36.47 4.52
C LEU A 201 3.97 -37.67 4.67
#